data_AF-A0A1G6QSB4-F1
#
_entry.id   AF-A0A1G6QSB4-F1
#
_cell.length_a   1.000
_cell.length_b   1.000
_cell.length_c   1.000
_cell.angle_alpha   90.00
_cell.angle_beta   90.00
_cell.angle_gamma   90.00
#
_symmetry.space_group_name_H-M   'P 1'
#
loop_
_entity.id
_entity.type
_entity.pdbx_description
1 polymer ?
#
loop_
_entity_poly.entity_id
_entity_poly.type
_entity_poly.pdbx_seq_one_letter_code
_entity_poly.pdbx_strand_id
1 'polypeptide(L)'
;MAGNHPTTVTRTTQVLGVLLALGAVAAVLSVFLEDSLIRSWAEHNPSVRETFEQGGLDAVKDSPVQIPAFAPVAVVLFVVIAGLALVLLAFVRIGHLWARTCLAVLVAFTALGTIAGLRTDPPGLYVAFAAVSLVIEVVLVYFLFHRDTTAFLREADRSGTPVD
;
A
#
# COMPACT_ATOMS: atom_id res chain seq x y z
N MET A 1 -18.48 20.28 14.93
CA MET A 1 -17.67 20.67 16.09
C MET A 1 -16.28 20.12 15.85
N ALA A 2 -15.28 20.96 15.68
CA ALA A 2 -13.90 20.51 15.47
C ALA A 2 -13.32 20.17 16.85
N GLY A 3 -13.50 18.91 17.28
CA GLY A 3 -12.80 18.40 18.45
C GLY A 3 -11.30 18.58 18.25
N ASN A 4 -10.61 19.17 19.23
CA ASN A 4 -9.16 19.31 19.22
C ASN A 4 -8.53 17.90 19.32
N HIS A 5 -8.46 17.18 18.20
CA HIS A 5 -7.72 15.94 18.14
C HIS A 5 -6.24 16.25 18.47
N PRO A 6 -5.57 15.40 19.28
CA PRO A 6 -4.15 15.57 19.56
C PRO A 6 -3.36 15.71 18.25
N THR A 7 -2.36 16.60 18.22
CA THR A 7 -1.52 16.86 17.03
C THR A 7 -0.96 15.59 16.38
N THR A 8 -0.77 14.54 17.18
CA THR A 8 -0.30 13.22 16.78
C THR A 8 -1.32 12.48 15.91
N VAL A 9 -2.63 12.58 16.20
CA VAL A 9 -3.71 11.99 15.39
C VAL A 9 -3.84 12.71 14.03
N THR A 10 -3.66 14.03 14.02
CA THR A 10 -3.61 14.82 12.79
C THR A 10 -2.41 14.44 11.94
N ARG A 11 -1.22 14.28 12.54
CA ARG A 11 -0.02 13.80 11.83
C ARG A 11 -0.19 12.38 11.28
N THR A 12 -0.74 11.45 12.05
CA THR A 12 -1.05 10.09 11.57
C THR A 12 -1.98 10.11 10.37
N THR A 13 -2.99 10.98 10.39
CA THR A 13 -3.90 11.18 9.24
C THR A 13 -3.15 11.70 8.01
N GLN A 14 -2.30 12.71 8.18
CA GLN A 14 -1.53 13.30 7.08
C GLN A 14 -0.56 12.29 6.48
N VAL A 15 0.20 11.57 7.32
CA VAL A 15 1.14 10.54 6.88
C VAL A 15 0.41 9.40 6.16
N LEU A 16 -0.75 8.95 6.67
CA LEU A 16 -1.57 7.97 5.97
C LEU A 16 -2.07 8.52 4.63
N GLY A 17 -2.51 9.78 4.57
CA GLY A 17 -2.91 10.43 3.33
C GLY A 17 -1.79 10.46 2.29
N VAL A 18 -0.55 10.76 2.71
CA VAL A 18 0.62 10.70 1.82
C VAL A 18 0.89 9.27 1.36
N LEU A 19 0.80 8.28 2.24
CA LEU A 19 0.96 6.87 1.88
C LEU A 19 -0.10 6.43 0.85
N LEU A 20 -1.36 6.81 1.05
CA LEU A 20 -2.44 6.51 0.10
C LEU A 20 -2.25 7.24 -1.23
N ALA A 21 -1.78 8.48 -1.23
CA ALA A 21 -1.46 9.20 -2.45
C ALA A 21 -0.33 8.51 -3.24
N LEU A 22 0.72 8.05 -2.56
CA LEU A 22 1.79 7.25 -3.18
C LEU A 22 1.27 5.92 -3.72
N GLY A 23 0.42 5.22 -2.97
CA GLY A 23 -0.24 3.99 -3.43
C GLY A 23 -1.11 4.23 -4.67
N ALA A 24 -1.83 5.36 -4.72
CA ALA A 24 -2.62 5.74 -5.89
C ALA A 24 -1.74 6.00 -7.11
N VAL A 25 -0.63 6.73 -6.93
CA VAL A 25 0.36 6.95 -8.00
C VAL A 25 0.93 5.62 -8.47
N ALA A 26 1.29 4.70 -7.57
CA ALA A 26 1.77 3.38 -7.94
C ALA A 26 0.73 2.58 -8.72
N ALA A 27 -0.55 2.58 -8.30
CA ALA A 27 -1.63 1.91 -9.02
C ALA A 27 -1.86 2.49 -10.41
N VAL A 28 -1.80 3.82 -10.56
CA VAL A 28 -1.89 4.51 -11.85
C VAL A 28 -0.69 4.16 -12.73
N LEU A 29 0.52 4.17 -12.19
CA LEU A 29 1.73 3.76 -12.90
C LEU A 29 1.63 2.31 -13.37
N SER A 30 1.03 1.40 -12.59
CA SER A 30 0.81 0.01 -13.01
C SER A 30 -0.08 -0.11 -14.24
N VAL A 31 -1.04 0.81 -14.43
CA VAL A 31 -1.85 0.88 -15.67
C VAL A 31 -1.00 1.38 -16.85
N PHE A 32 -0.23 2.45 -16.65
CA PHE A 32 0.58 3.03 -17.73
C PHE A 32 1.81 2.19 -18.11
N LEU A 33 2.33 1.41 -17.17
CA LEU A 33 3.50 0.55 -17.35
C LEU A 33 3.12 -0.92 -17.52
N GLU A 34 1.84 -1.23 -17.75
CA GLU A 34 1.35 -2.61 -17.88
C GLU A 34 2.15 -3.40 -18.91
N ASP A 35 2.42 -2.83 -20.09
CA ASP A 35 3.24 -3.46 -21.12
C ASP A 35 4.69 -3.70 -20.69
N SER A 36 5.25 -2.81 -19.87
CA SER A 36 6.61 -2.97 -19.33
C SER A 36 6.64 -4.05 -18.25
N LEU A 37 5.58 -4.18 -17.45
CA LEU A 37 5.42 -5.24 -16.45
C LEU A 37 5.24 -6.60 -17.12
N ILE A 38 4.41 -6.69 -18.17
CA ILE A 38 4.23 -7.91 -18.96
C ILE A 38 5.54 -8.30 -19.64
N ARG A 39 6.28 -7.33 -20.19
CA ARG A 39 7.61 -7.56 -20.77
C ARG A 39 8.59 -8.13 -19.75
N SER A 40 8.75 -7.48 -18.59
CA SER A 40 9.65 -7.95 -17.53
C SER A 40 9.27 -9.37 -17.06
N TRP A 41 7.97 -9.65 -16.93
CA TRP A 41 7.48 -10.99 -16.61
C TRP A 41 7.79 -12.01 -17.71
N ALA A 42 7.58 -11.67 -18.99
CA ALA A 42 7.83 -12.57 -20.12
C ALA A 42 9.32 -12.91 -20.27
N GLU A 43 10.22 -11.95 -20.04
CA GLU A 43 11.67 -12.16 -20.07
C GLU A 43 12.14 -13.18 -19.02
N HIS A 44 11.48 -13.22 -17.86
CA HIS A 44 11.83 -14.09 -16.74
C HIS A 44 11.00 -15.38 -16.67
N ASN A 45 10.03 -15.59 -17.57
CA ASN A 45 9.16 -16.76 -17.54
C ASN A 45 9.59 -17.83 -18.55
N PRO A 46 10.07 -19.02 -18.09
CA PRO A 46 10.57 -20.07 -18.98
C PRO A 46 9.55 -20.56 -20.01
N SER A 47 8.25 -20.49 -19.72
CA SER A 47 7.20 -21.03 -20.60
C SER A 47 6.85 -20.14 -21.79
N VAL A 48 7.20 -18.85 -21.74
CA VAL A 48 6.83 -17.85 -22.77
C VAL A 48 8.05 -17.12 -23.34
N ARG A 49 9.23 -17.35 -22.77
CA ARG A 49 10.48 -16.74 -23.21
C ARG A 49 10.82 -17.04 -24.66
N GLU A 50 10.62 -18.28 -25.12
CA GLU A 50 10.88 -18.66 -26.51
C GLU A 50 9.94 -17.91 -27.48
N THR A 51 8.66 -17.77 -27.13
CA THR A 51 7.69 -16.97 -27.90
C THR A 51 8.05 -15.48 -27.89
N PHE A 52 8.52 -14.97 -26.75
CA PHE A 52 8.96 -13.58 -26.61
C PHE A 52 10.21 -13.27 -27.45
N GLU A 53 11.20 -14.18 -27.48
CA GLU A 53 12.42 -14.01 -28.28
C GLU A 53 12.14 -14.06 -29.80
N GLN A 54 11.14 -14.83 -30.23
CA GLN A 54 10.79 -14.99 -31.65
C GLN A 54 9.91 -13.86 -32.20
N GLY A 55 8.97 -13.33 -31.40
CA GLY A 55 7.95 -12.40 -31.90
C GLY A 55 7.66 -11.20 -31.00
N GLY A 56 8.44 -11.01 -29.93
CA GLY A 56 8.29 -9.89 -29.02
C GLY A 56 7.02 -9.97 -28.16
N LEU A 57 6.59 -8.82 -27.64
CA LEU A 57 5.47 -8.71 -26.70
C LEU A 57 4.12 -9.09 -27.35
N ASP A 58 3.93 -8.79 -28.64
CA ASP A 58 2.68 -9.04 -29.34
C ASP A 58 2.46 -10.55 -29.56
N ALA A 59 3.51 -11.31 -29.87
CA ALA A 59 3.43 -12.76 -29.96
C ALA A 59 3.13 -13.44 -28.61
N VAL A 60 3.55 -12.85 -27.50
CA VAL A 60 3.18 -13.31 -26.15
C VAL A 60 1.71 -13.01 -25.84
N LYS A 61 1.21 -11.84 -26.28
CA LYS A 61 -0.20 -11.45 -26.13
C LYS A 61 -1.16 -12.31 -26.96
N ASP A 62 -0.72 -12.75 -28.13
CA ASP A 62 -1.49 -13.63 -29.00
C ASP A 62 -1.32 -15.13 -28.65
N SER A 63 -0.43 -15.46 -27.72
CA SER A 63 -0.22 -16.83 -27.25
C SER A 63 -1.39 -17.30 -26.37
N PRO A 64 -1.75 -18.60 -26.39
CA PRO A 64 -2.77 -19.15 -25.49
C PRO A 64 -2.39 -19.10 -23.99
N VAL A 65 -1.19 -18.63 -23.64
CA VAL A 65 -0.73 -18.47 -22.26
C VAL A 65 -1.44 -17.30 -21.59
N GLN A 66 -2.07 -17.54 -20.43
CA GLN A 66 -2.69 -16.47 -19.65
C GLN A 66 -1.64 -15.50 -19.11
N ILE A 67 -1.66 -14.28 -19.65
CA ILE A 67 -0.87 -13.16 -19.13
C ILE A 67 -1.48 -12.69 -17.80
N PRO A 68 -0.66 -12.44 -16.76
CA PRO A 68 -1.16 -11.90 -15.51
C PRO A 68 -1.79 -10.52 -15.69
N ALA A 69 -2.96 -10.32 -15.09
CA ALA A 69 -3.64 -9.02 -15.08
C ALA A 69 -3.01 -8.08 -14.03
N PHE A 70 -1.83 -7.54 -14.31
CA PHE A 70 -1.08 -6.72 -13.35
C PHE A 70 -1.83 -5.44 -12.95
N ALA A 71 -2.33 -4.67 -13.92
CA ALA A 71 -2.96 -3.39 -13.64
C ALA A 71 -4.31 -3.51 -12.89
N PRO A 72 -5.26 -4.38 -13.30
CA PRO A 72 -6.51 -4.57 -12.57
C PRO A 72 -6.28 -5.03 -11.13
N VAL A 73 -5.35 -5.96 -10.92
CA VAL A 73 -5.02 -6.47 -9.58
C VAL A 73 -4.44 -5.36 -8.71
N ALA A 74 -3.50 -4.56 -9.23
CA ALA A 74 -2.91 -3.45 -8.49
C ALA A 74 -3.95 -2.40 -8.08
N VAL A 75 -4.85 -2.03 -8.99
CA VAL A 75 -5.92 -1.06 -8.72
C VAL A 75 -6.89 -1.58 -7.67
N VAL A 76 -7.36 -2.82 -7.80
CA VAL A 76 -8.31 -3.41 -6.84
C VAL A 76 -7.67 -3.53 -5.45
N LEU A 77 -6.43 -4.02 -5.38
CA LEU A 77 -5.70 -4.11 -4.11
C LEU A 77 -5.53 -2.74 -3.46
N PHE A 78 -5.16 -1.72 -4.24
CA PHE A 78 -5.06 -0.36 -3.73
C PHE A 78 -6.39 0.12 -3.15
N VAL A 79 -7.50 -0.04 -3.87
CA VAL A 79 -8.84 0.38 -3.40
C VAL A 79 -9.23 -0.33 -2.10
N VAL A 80 -9.01 -1.64 -2.01
CA VAL A 80 -9.32 -2.43 -0.82
C VAL A 80 -8.47 -1.99 0.37
N ILE A 81 -7.16 -1.84 0.18
CA ILE A 81 -6.23 -1.42 1.24
C ILE A 81 -6.54 0.00 1.69
N ALA A 82 -6.79 0.92 0.76
CA ALA A 82 -7.17 2.29 1.07
C ALA A 82 -8.48 2.34 1.87
N GLY A 83 -9.49 1.59 1.44
CA GLY A 83 -10.77 1.48 2.16
C GLY A 83 -10.57 0.96 3.58
N LEU A 84 -9.83 -0.15 3.76
CA LEU A 84 -9.52 -0.71 5.07
C LEU A 84 -8.75 0.28 5.94
N ALA A 85 -7.73 0.94 5.39
CA ALA A 85 -6.93 1.92 6.12
C ALA A 85 -7.77 3.11 6.59
N LEU A 86 -8.69 3.61 5.77
CA LEU A 86 -9.60 4.71 6.13
C LEU A 86 -10.59 4.29 7.23
N VAL A 87 -11.15 3.08 7.13
CA VAL A 87 -12.07 2.53 8.15
C VAL A 87 -11.34 2.35 9.48
N LEU A 88 -10.14 1.73 9.45
CA LEU A 88 -9.33 1.56 10.66
C LEU A 88 -8.89 2.90 11.25
N LEU A 89 -8.55 3.89 10.42
CA LEU A 89 -8.23 5.24 10.88
C LEU A 89 -9.42 5.87 11.61
N ALA A 90 -10.65 5.70 11.10
CA ALA A 90 -11.84 6.19 11.79
C ALA A 90 -11.98 5.56 13.19
N PHE A 91 -11.79 4.24 13.32
CA PHE A 91 -11.80 3.58 14.63
C PHE A 91 -10.66 4.02 15.56
N VAL A 92 -9.46 4.28 15.02
CA VAL A 92 -8.33 4.83 15.78
C VAL A 92 -8.67 6.23 16.32
N ARG A 93 -9.35 7.07 15.52
CA ARG A 93 -9.77 8.42 15.95
C ARG A 93 -10.78 8.38 17.10
N ILE A 94 -11.66 7.37 17.11
CA ILE A 94 -12.67 7.17 18.16
C ILE A 94 -12.04 6.65 19.47
N GLY A 95 -10.82 6.11 19.43
CA GLY A 95 -10.09 5.66 20.62
C GLY A 95 -9.86 4.15 20.71
N HIS A 96 -10.22 3.36 19.69
CA HIS A 96 -10.13 1.90 19.78
C HIS A 96 -8.69 1.38 19.67
N LEU A 97 -8.19 0.76 20.75
CA LEU A 97 -6.85 0.18 20.81
C LEU A 97 -6.62 -0.97 19.81
N TRP A 98 -7.65 -1.78 19.51
CA TRP A 98 -7.52 -2.90 18.57
C TRP A 98 -7.32 -2.41 17.13
N ALA A 99 -7.97 -1.30 16.76
CA ALA A 99 -7.86 -0.70 15.43
C ALA A 99 -6.43 -0.24 15.14
N ARG A 100 -5.71 0.20 16.18
CA ARG A 100 -4.28 0.51 16.09
C ARG A 100 -3.47 -0.70 15.62
N THR A 101 -3.66 -1.85 16.26
CA THR A 101 -2.91 -3.07 15.92
C THR A 101 -3.29 -3.54 14.52
N CYS A 102 -4.57 -3.51 14.14
CA CYS A 102 -5.00 -3.85 12.79
C CYS A 102 -4.40 -2.92 11.73
N LEU A 103 -4.32 -1.61 12.00
CA LEU A 103 -3.70 -0.65 11.07
C LEU A 103 -2.19 -0.89 10.94
N ALA A 104 -1.50 -1.19 12.04
CA ALA A 104 -0.08 -1.56 12.00
C ALA A 104 0.17 -2.83 11.17
N VAL A 105 -0.68 -3.86 11.34
CA VAL A 105 -0.61 -5.10 10.58
C VAL A 105 -0.88 -4.85 9.10
N LEU A 106 -1.87 -4.03 8.76
CA LEU A 106 -2.17 -3.65 7.38
C LEU A 106 -0.96 -2.98 6.72
N VAL A 107 -0.33 -2.02 7.40
CA VAL A 107 0.88 -1.34 6.93
C VAL A 107 2.08 -2.29 6.80
N ALA A 108 2.20 -3.28 7.69
CA ALA A 108 3.23 -4.31 7.55
C ALA A 108 3.00 -5.18 6.31
N PHE A 109 1.75 -5.52 5.99
CA PHE A 109 1.42 -6.25 4.77
C PHE A 109 1.69 -5.43 3.49
N THR A 110 1.44 -4.12 3.50
CA THR A 110 1.80 -3.26 2.36
C THR A 110 3.32 -3.19 2.18
N ALA A 111 4.07 -3.11 3.27
CA ALA A 111 5.53 -3.15 3.23
C ALA A 111 6.05 -4.47 2.63
N LEU A 112 5.49 -5.60 3.08
CA LEU A 112 5.85 -6.93 2.55
C LEU A 112 5.50 -7.05 1.07
N GLY A 113 4.33 -6.56 0.64
CA GLY A 113 3.94 -6.52 -0.77
C GLY A 113 4.89 -5.67 -1.61
N THR A 114 5.30 -4.52 -1.08
CA THR A 114 6.28 -3.63 -1.73
C THR A 114 7.63 -4.32 -1.89
N ILE A 115 8.13 -4.99 -0.84
CA ILE A 115 9.39 -5.75 -0.89
C ILE A 115 9.29 -6.93 -1.87
N ALA A 116 8.15 -7.62 -1.92
CA ALA A 116 7.92 -8.70 -2.87
C ALA A 116 7.95 -8.18 -4.32
N GLY A 117 7.31 -7.03 -4.59
CA GLY A 117 7.36 -6.38 -5.90
C GLY A 117 8.75 -5.90 -6.31
N LEU A 118 9.61 -5.52 -5.35
CA LEU A 118 11.00 -5.17 -5.65
C LEU A 118 11.84 -6.36 -6.13
N ARG A 119 11.42 -7.61 -5.86
CA ARG A 119 12.14 -8.81 -6.31
C ARG A 119 11.88 -9.17 -7.77
N THR A 120 10.97 -8.48 -8.44
CA THR A 120 10.61 -8.75 -9.84
C THR A 120 11.28 -7.80 -10.83
N ASP A 121 12.44 -7.24 -10.44
CA ASP A 121 13.19 -6.22 -11.19
C ASP A 121 12.29 -5.16 -11.86
N PRO A 122 11.49 -4.41 -11.07
CA PRO A 122 10.59 -3.41 -11.62
C PRO A 122 11.38 -2.20 -12.18
N PRO A 123 10.75 -1.36 -13.03
CA PRO A 123 11.38 -0.16 -13.58
C PRO A 123 11.95 0.73 -12.47
N GLY A 124 13.10 1.39 -12.72
CA GLY A 124 13.81 2.16 -11.69
C GLY A 124 12.98 3.24 -10.98
N LEU A 125 11.99 3.82 -11.67
CA LEU A 125 11.03 4.74 -11.04
C LEU A 125 10.21 4.04 -9.95
N TYR A 126 9.75 2.82 -10.19
CA TYR A 126 9.00 2.01 -9.22
C TYR A 126 9.85 1.70 -7.98
N VAL A 127 11.15 1.45 -8.17
CA VAL A 127 12.10 1.24 -7.07
C VAL A 127 12.22 2.47 -6.18
N ALA A 128 12.34 3.67 -6.78
CA ALA A 128 12.39 4.92 -6.02
C ALA A 128 11.10 5.17 -5.22
N PHE A 129 9.93 4.95 -5.85
CA PHE A 129 8.63 5.05 -5.17
C PHE A 129 8.49 4.04 -4.03
N ALA A 130 8.91 2.79 -4.24
CA ALA A 130 8.89 1.74 -3.23
C ALA A 130 9.78 2.08 -2.02
N ALA A 131 10.98 2.61 -2.25
CA ALA A 131 11.87 3.04 -1.18
C ALA A 131 11.26 4.17 -0.33
N VAL A 132 10.66 5.17 -0.98
CA VAL A 132 9.95 6.28 -0.30
C VAL A 132 8.74 5.74 0.48
N SER A 133 7.98 4.82 -0.10
CA SER A 133 6.83 4.18 0.56
C SER A 133 7.25 3.45 1.83
N LEU A 134 8.29 2.62 1.78
CA LEU A 134 8.79 1.88 2.95
C LEU A 134 9.20 2.81 4.09
N VAL A 135 9.86 3.94 3.78
CA VAL A 135 10.21 4.94 4.80
C VAL A 135 8.96 5.53 5.44
N ILE A 136 7.94 5.86 4.65
CA ILE A 136 6.68 6.42 5.14
C ILE A 136 5.90 5.41 5.98
N GLU A 137 5.90 4.14 5.61
CA GLU A 137 5.28 3.06 6.38
C GLU A 137 5.94 2.92 7.77
N VAL A 138 7.28 2.94 7.84
CA VAL A 138 8.01 2.93 9.11
C VAL A 138 7.67 4.16 9.95
N VAL A 139 7.61 5.34 9.34
CA VAL A 139 7.23 6.59 10.02
C VAL A 139 5.79 6.52 10.53
N LEU A 140 4.87 5.96 9.75
CA LEU A 140 3.47 5.77 10.13
C LEU A 140 3.34 4.84 11.34
N VAL A 141 4.03 3.69 11.32
CA VAL A 141 4.07 2.75 12.45
C VAL A 141 4.68 3.43 13.68
N TYR A 142 5.76 4.20 13.52
CA TYR A 142 6.35 4.96 14.60
C TYR A 142 5.34 5.93 15.25
N PHE A 143 4.63 6.73 14.46
CA PHE A 143 3.61 7.65 14.98
C PHE A 143 2.44 6.93 15.64
N LEU A 144 2.06 5.78 15.08
CA LEU A 144 0.97 4.96 15.60
C LEU A 144 1.29 4.40 17.00
N PHE A 145 2.54 4.01 17.23
CA PHE A 145 3.02 3.54 18.54
C PHE A 145 3.68 4.62 19.40
N HIS A 146 3.66 5.87 18.95
CA HIS A 146 4.21 6.98 19.73
C HIS A 146 3.49 7.11 21.08
N ARG A 147 4.21 7.65 22.07
CA ARG A 147 3.71 7.77 23.45
C ARG A 147 2.40 8.55 23.51
N ASP A 148 2.29 9.64 22.74
CA ASP A 148 1.08 10.47 22.71
C ASP A 148 -0.14 9.72 22.17
N THR A 149 0.03 8.99 21.06
CA THR A 149 -1.04 8.15 20.49
C THR A 149 -1.44 7.05 21.48
N THR A 150 -0.46 6.46 22.16
CA THR A 150 -0.70 5.43 23.18
C THR A 150 -1.41 5.99 24.42
N ALA A 151 -1.08 7.21 24.84
CA ALA A 151 -1.72 7.88 25.97
C ALA A 151 -3.18 8.23 25.63
N PHE A 152 -3.44 8.78 24.45
CA PHE A 152 -4.79 9.07 23.97
C PHE A 152 -5.67 7.82 23.92
N LEU A 153 -5.19 6.74 23.30
CA LEU A 153 -5.96 5.50 23.17
C LEU A 153 -6.20 4.81 24.51
N ARG A 154 -5.24 4.86 25.44
CA ARG A 154 -5.43 4.31 26.80
C ARG A 154 -6.41 5.13 27.63
N GLU A 155 -6.47 6.44 27.42
CA GLU A 155 -7.42 7.30 28.12
C GLU A 155 -8.85 7.03 27.65
N ALA A 156 -9.06 6.93 26.33
CA ALA A 156 -10.35 6.59 25.74
C ALA A 156 -10.86 5.19 26.15
N ASP A 157 -9.96 4.19 26.25
CA ASP A 157 -10.30 2.84 26.69
C ASP A 157 -10.68 2.80 28.18
N ARG A 158 -10.03 3.61 29.01
CA ARG A 158 -10.35 3.71 30.45
C ARG A 158 -11.62 4.48 30.75
N SER A 159 -11.95 5.48 29.94
CA SER A 159 -13.13 6.33 30.15
C SER A 159 -14.43 5.66 29.72
N GLY A 160 -14.37 4.53 28.98
CA GLY A 160 -15.54 3.78 28.49
C GLY A 160 -16.49 4.59 27.61
N THR A 161 -16.08 5.80 27.22
CA THR A 161 -16.88 6.80 26.52
C THR A 161 -16.20 7.07 25.18
N PRO A 162 -16.89 6.86 24.04
CA PRO A 162 -16.36 7.29 22.75
C PRO A 162 -16.10 8.80 22.83
N VAL A 163 -14.89 9.21 22.47
CA VAL A 163 -14.51 10.63 22.45
C VAL A 163 -15.09 11.22 21.17
N ASP A 164 -16.20 11.95 21.29
CA ASP A 164 -16.88 12.66 20.20
C ASP A 164 -16.06 13.82 19.61
#